data_AF-A0AAD8ZXB8-F1
#
_entry.id   AF-A0AAD8ZXB8-F1
#
_cell.length_a   1.000
_cell.length_b   1.000
_cell.length_c   1.000
_cell.angle_alpha   90.00
_cell.angle_beta   90.00
_cell.angle_gamma   90.00
#
_symmetry.space_group_name_H-M   'P 1'
#
loop_
_entity.id
_entity.type
_entity.pdbx_description
1 polymer ?
#
loop_
_entity_poly.entity_id
_entity_poly.type
_entity_poly.pdbx_seq_one_letter_code
_entity_poly.pdbx_strand_id
1 'polypeptide(L)'
;ECTFTKMRSDSALRVLFIGSLRLKCKMACCQRWYFTFNGAECMGPLPVEAIIYLDQGSPELNSTINIHRTSTVEGLCEGIPAGLVDVGIWVGTCADYPRGDASTGWNSVSRVIIEELPK
;
A
#
# COMPACT_ATOMS: atom_id res chain seq x y z
N GLU A 1 -6.23 9.72 0.19
CA GLU A 1 -6.99 9.60 -1.06
C GLU A 1 -6.76 10.85 -1.89
N CYS A 2 -6.72 10.72 -3.21
CA CYS A 2 -6.53 11.82 -4.16
C CYS A 2 -7.27 11.51 -5.46
N THR A 3 -7.95 12.49 -6.03
CA THR A 3 -8.66 12.35 -7.31
C THR A 3 -7.72 12.64 -8.49
N PHE A 4 -7.72 11.77 -9.49
CA PHE A 4 -6.94 11.89 -10.71
C PHE A 4 -7.85 11.89 -11.94
N THR A 5 -7.57 12.74 -12.92
CA THR A 5 -8.28 12.76 -14.20
C THR A 5 -7.57 11.83 -15.19
N LYS A 6 -8.16 10.66 -15.45
CA LYS A 6 -7.71 9.72 -16.46
C LYS A 6 -8.31 10.07 -17.82
N MET A 7 -7.45 10.28 -18.80
CA MET A 7 -7.81 10.80 -20.12
C MET A 7 -8.27 9.72 -21.09
N ARG A 8 -7.66 8.53 -21.07
CA ARG A 8 -7.95 7.44 -22.00
C ARG A 8 -8.42 6.18 -21.30
N SER A 9 -9.36 5.48 -21.93
CA SER A 9 -9.84 4.17 -21.45
C SER A 9 -8.87 3.04 -21.80
N ASP A 10 -7.98 3.22 -22.77
CA ASP A 10 -6.99 2.23 -23.23
C ASP A 10 -5.59 2.46 -22.66
N SER A 11 -5.48 3.10 -21.51
CA SER A 11 -4.21 3.37 -20.82
C SER A 11 -4.18 2.72 -19.44
N ALA A 12 -2.99 2.56 -18.87
CA ALA A 12 -2.80 2.11 -17.48
C ALA A 12 -2.62 3.31 -16.55
N LEU A 13 -2.96 3.16 -15.26
CA LEU A 13 -2.50 4.07 -14.22
C LEU A 13 -1.31 3.45 -13.49
N ARG A 14 -0.15 4.11 -13.52
CA ARG A 14 0.96 3.83 -12.60
C ARG A 14 0.73 4.60 -11.32
N VAL A 15 0.75 3.90 -10.19
CA VAL A 15 0.65 4.51 -8.87
C VAL A 15 1.89 4.17 -8.07
N LEU A 16 2.38 5.16 -7.33
CA LEU A 16 3.54 5.04 -6.46
C LEU A 16 3.27 5.77 -5.15
N PHE A 17 3.33 5.05 -4.04
CA PHE A 17 3.46 5.63 -2.73
C PHE A 17 4.92 5.58 -2.29
N ILE A 18 5.42 6.68 -1.73
CA ILE A 18 6.71 6.75 -1.05
C ILE A 18 6.45 7.35 0.32
N GLY A 19 6.78 6.62 1.39
CA GLY A 19 6.63 7.16 2.73
C GLY A 19 6.97 6.13 3.80
N SER A 20 6.98 6.60 5.05
CA SER A 20 7.22 5.73 6.21
C SER A 20 6.08 4.74 6.38
N LEU A 21 6.39 3.44 6.32
CA LEU A 21 5.51 2.37 6.71
C LEU A 21 5.94 1.86 8.09
N ARG A 22 4.99 1.78 9.01
CA ARG A 22 5.21 1.26 10.35
C ARG A 22 4.46 -0.03 10.54
N LEU A 23 5.14 -1.01 11.13
CA LEU A 23 4.51 -2.21 11.68
C LEU A 23 5.12 -2.51 13.05
N LYS A 24 4.26 -2.69 14.04
CA LYS A 24 4.63 -3.18 15.37
C LYS A 24 3.88 -4.47 15.67
N CYS A 25 4.64 -5.49 16.05
CA CYS A 25 4.10 -6.80 16.41
C CYS A 25 4.61 -7.26 17.79
N LYS A 26 3.76 -7.96 18.55
CA LYS A 26 4.17 -8.70 19.77
C LYS A 26 4.53 -10.16 19.48
N MET A 27 3.78 -10.77 18.56
CA MET A 27 4.02 -12.09 17.97
C MET A 27 4.19 -11.92 16.46
N ALA A 28 4.60 -12.95 15.72
CA ALA A 28 4.65 -12.90 14.26
C ALA A 28 3.36 -12.30 13.67
N CYS A 29 3.47 -11.25 12.85
CA CYS A 29 2.32 -10.53 12.31
C CYS A 29 2.62 -9.94 10.93
N CYS A 30 1.57 -9.69 10.15
CA CYS A 30 1.72 -9.17 8.79
C CYS A 30 0.65 -8.13 8.50
N GLN A 31 1.06 -7.04 7.83
CA GLN A 31 0.15 -6.03 7.32
C GLN A 31 0.48 -5.70 5.87
N ARG A 32 -0.57 -5.35 5.13
CA ARG A 32 -0.58 -5.05 3.70
C ARG A 32 -0.88 -3.58 3.50
N TRP A 33 -0.16 -2.92 2.60
CA TRP A 33 -0.49 -1.60 2.07
C TRP A 33 -0.89 -1.77 0.61
N TYR A 34 -2.06 -1.28 0.23
CA TYR A 34 -2.59 -1.53 -1.12
C TYR A 34 -3.32 -0.32 -1.67
N PHE A 35 -3.32 -0.20 -3.01
CA PHE A 35 -4.05 0.84 -3.71
C PHE A 35 -5.46 0.40 -4.08
N THR A 36 -6.37 1.38 -4.05
CA THR A 36 -7.71 1.26 -4.61
C THR A 36 -7.96 2.35 -5.64
N PHE A 37 -8.82 2.05 -6.61
CA PHE A 37 -9.31 2.93 -7.65
C PHE A 37 -10.84 2.94 -7.57
N ASN A 38 -11.43 4.08 -7.24
CA ASN A 38 -12.86 4.22 -6.94
C ASN A 38 -13.34 3.23 -5.85
N GLY A 39 -12.52 3.06 -4.80
CA GLY A 39 -12.81 2.17 -3.67
C GLY A 39 -12.61 0.67 -3.96
N ALA A 40 -12.31 0.27 -5.20
CA ALA A 40 -12.03 -1.12 -5.55
C ALA A 40 -10.53 -1.37 -5.72
N GLU A 41 -10.06 -2.55 -5.34
CA GLU A 41 -8.67 -2.95 -5.62
C GLU A 41 -8.44 -3.16 -7.11
N CYS A 42 -7.17 -3.05 -7.53
CA CYS A 42 -6.83 -3.31 -8.92
C CYS A 42 -7.11 -4.76 -9.31
N MET A 43 -7.83 -4.96 -10.42
CA MET A 43 -8.16 -6.29 -10.95
C MET A 43 -7.21 -6.75 -12.07
N GLY A 44 -6.42 -5.87 -12.67
CA GLY A 44 -5.59 -6.18 -13.82
C GLY A 44 -4.26 -5.41 -13.82
N PRO A 45 -3.10 -6.09 -13.85
CA PRO A 45 -2.91 -7.55 -13.84
C PRO A 45 -3.16 -8.19 -12.47
N LEU A 46 -2.87 -7.48 -11.38
CA LEU A 46 -3.00 -7.93 -9.99
C LEU A 46 -3.20 -6.70 -9.08
N PRO A 47 -3.63 -6.89 -7.82
CA PRO A 47 -3.65 -5.81 -6.84
C PRO A 47 -2.29 -5.12 -6.71
N VAL A 48 -2.30 -3.80 -6.59
CA VAL A 48 -1.07 -3.03 -6.35
C VAL A 48 -0.86 -2.92 -4.85
N GLU A 49 0.05 -3.74 -4.31
CA GLU A 49 0.27 -3.87 -2.88
C GLU A 49 1.73 -4.07 -2.49
N ALA A 50 2.02 -3.84 -1.21
CA ALA A 50 3.22 -4.29 -0.53
C ALA A 50 2.85 -4.88 0.82
N ILE A 51 3.49 -5.98 1.20
CA ILE A 51 3.31 -6.61 2.50
C ILE A 51 4.54 -6.41 3.37
N ILE A 52 4.32 -6.26 4.67
CA ILE A 52 5.37 -6.29 5.68
C ILE A 52 4.98 -7.39 6.66
N TYR A 53 5.84 -8.40 6.74
CA TYR A 53 5.85 -9.39 7.80
C TYR A 53 6.92 -9.01 8.82
N LEU A 54 6.60 -9.15 10.10
CA LEU A 54 7.60 -9.17 11.17
C LEU A 54 7.38 -10.41 12.01
N ASP A 55 8.47 -11.05 12.39
CA ASP A 55 8.44 -12.08 13.42
C ASP A 55 8.29 -11.44 14.82
N GLN A 56 8.13 -12.28 15.83
CA GLN A 56 8.28 -11.86 17.21
C GLN A 56 9.69 -11.35 17.51
N GLY A 57 9.80 -10.42 18.46
CA GLY A 57 11.12 -10.05 19.00
C GLY A 57 11.74 -11.20 19.81
N SER A 58 12.86 -10.93 20.47
CA SER A 58 13.50 -11.92 21.36
C SER A 58 12.54 -12.28 22.50
N PRO A 59 12.12 -13.55 22.61
CA PRO A 59 11.27 -13.99 23.72
C PRO A 59 12.00 -13.89 25.06
N GLU A 60 13.30 -14.20 25.08
CA GLU A 60 14.15 -14.15 26.28
C GLU A 60 14.26 -12.73 26.85
N LEU A 61 14.28 -11.72 25.98
CA LEU A 61 14.38 -10.31 26.34
C LEU A 61 13.03 -9.61 26.42
N ASN A 62 11.92 -10.33 26.24
CA ASN A 62 10.55 -9.78 26.16
C ASN A 62 10.47 -8.55 25.24
N SER A 63 11.10 -8.63 24.06
CA SER A 63 11.20 -7.50 23.14
C SER A 63 10.17 -7.58 22.01
N THR A 64 9.85 -6.41 21.43
CA THR A 64 8.93 -6.30 20.29
C THR A 64 9.62 -5.60 19.13
N ILE A 65 9.32 -6.03 17.90
CA ILE A 65 9.79 -5.32 16.70
C ILE A 65 8.79 -4.20 16.37
N ASN A 66 9.30 -2.98 16.18
CA ASN A 66 8.53 -1.78 15.84
C ASN A 66 9.27 -1.04 14.72
N ILE A 67 9.11 -1.51 13.48
CA ILE A 67 9.82 -0.90 12.36
C ILE A 67 9.15 0.42 11.99
N HIS A 68 9.98 1.40 11.62
CA HIS A 68 9.56 2.64 10.94
C HIS A 68 10.50 2.81 9.76
N ARG A 69 10.03 2.51 8.56
CA ARG A 69 10.89 2.50 7.39
C ARG A 69 10.21 3.15 6.20
N THR A 70 10.88 4.13 5.60
CA THR A 70 10.49 4.63 4.29
C THR A 70 10.54 3.49 3.29
N SER A 71 9.39 3.18 2.71
CA SER A 71 9.20 2.12 1.73
C SER A 71 8.38 2.64 0.56
N THR A 72 8.33 1.85 -0.50
CA THR A 72 7.51 2.13 -1.67
C THR A 72 6.41 1.09 -1.82
N VAL A 73 5.25 1.54 -2.31
CA VAL A 73 4.18 0.67 -2.81
C VAL A 73 3.91 1.12 -4.22
N GLU A 74 4.10 0.25 -5.21
CA GLU A 74 4.10 0.65 -6.61
C GLU A 74 3.47 -0.42 -7.48
N GLY A 75 2.78 -0.01 -8.53
CA GLY A 75 2.34 -0.91 -9.58
C GLY A 75 1.55 -0.21 -10.67
N LEU A 76 1.10 -1.01 -11.63
CA LEU A 76 0.25 -0.61 -12.73
C LEU A 76 -1.14 -1.18 -12.53
N CYS A 77 -2.16 -0.38 -12.85
CA CYS A 77 -3.53 -0.85 -12.92
C CYS A 77 -4.17 -0.54 -14.28
N GLU A 78 -4.68 -1.59 -14.90
CA GLU A 78 -5.39 -1.55 -16.18
C GLU A 78 -6.90 -1.70 -15.99
N GLY A 79 -7.66 -1.44 -17.07
CA GLY A 79 -9.12 -1.64 -17.08
C GLY A 79 -9.93 -0.56 -16.36
N ILE A 80 -9.27 0.48 -15.87
CA ILE A 80 -9.92 1.66 -15.29
C ILE A 80 -10.48 2.52 -16.44
N PRO A 81 -11.78 2.88 -16.46
CA PRO A 81 -12.35 3.77 -17.46
C PRO A 81 -11.75 5.18 -17.42
N ALA A 82 -11.80 5.91 -18.54
CA ALA A 82 -11.51 7.34 -18.54
C ALA A 82 -12.51 8.12 -17.65
N GLY A 83 -12.05 9.24 -17.07
CA GLY A 83 -12.83 10.09 -16.17
C GLY A 83 -12.09 10.40 -14.87
N LEU A 84 -12.84 10.88 -13.87
CA LEU A 84 -12.32 11.07 -12.52
C LEU A 84 -12.15 9.70 -11.85
N VAL A 85 -10.99 9.48 -11.26
CA VAL A 85 -10.63 8.26 -10.55
C VAL A 85 -10.12 8.64 -9.17
N ASP A 86 -10.79 8.15 -8.13
CA ASP A 86 -10.33 8.32 -6.76
C ASP A 86 -9.31 7.24 -6.40
N VAL A 87 -8.07 7.68 -6.18
CA VAL A 87 -6.95 6.79 -5.87
C VAL A 87 -6.65 6.88 -4.38
N GLY A 88 -6.75 5.74 -3.71
CA GLY A 88 -6.51 5.59 -2.27
C GLY A 88 -5.39 4.60 -2.00
N ILE A 89 -4.67 4.80 -0.89
CA ILE A 89 -3.78 3.78 -0.30
C ILE A 89 -4.32 3.42 1.08
N TRP A 90 -4.43 2.12 1.33
CA TRP A 90 -5.08 1.58 2.52
C TRP A 90 -4.18 0.58 3.23
N VAL A 91 -4.46 0.35 4.51
CA VAL A 91 -3.82 -0.69 5.32
C VAL A 91 -4.80 -1.83 5.51
N GLY A 92 -4.38 -3.04 5.18
CA GLY A 92 -5.12 -4.28 5.37
C GLY A 92 -4.29 -5.32 6.10
N THR A 93 -4.90 -6.46 6.43
CA THR A 93 -4.23 -7.60 7.04
C THR A 93 -3.94 -8.66 6.00
N CYS A 94 -2.73 -9.22 6.04
CA CYS A 94 -2.34 -10.30 5.14
C CYS A 94 -3.20 -11.54 5.42
N ALA A 95 -3.38 -12.39 4.41
CA ALA A 95 -3.92 -13.73 4.65
C ALA A 95 -2.99 -14.50 5.60
N ASP A 96 -3.58 -15.24 6.55
CA ASP A 96 -2.91 -16.20 7.44
C ASP A 96 -2.02 -15.64 8.58
N TYR A 97 -2.01 -14.32 8.80
CA TYR A 97 -1.26 -13.71 9.90
C TYR A 97 -2.14 -12.81 10.78
N PRO A 98 -1.85 -12.71 12.09
CA PRO A 98 -2.58 -11.81 12.96
C PRO A 98 -2.32 -10.35 12.60
N ARG A 99 -3.30 -9.51 12.91
CA ARG A 99 -3.23 -8.06 12.71
C ARG A 99 -2.17 -7.44 13.62
N GLY A 100 -1.26 -6.67 13.03
CA GLY A 100 -0.33 -5.80 13.75
C GLY A 100 -0.84 -4.37 13.95
N ASP A 101 -0.12 -3.60 14.76
CA ASP A 101 -0.29 -2.15 14.87
C ASP A 101 0.48 -1.47 13.74
N ALA A 102 -0.25 -1.02 12.71
CA ALA A 102 0.31 -0.43 11.51
C ALA A 102 -0.14 1.03 11.33
N SER A 103 0.76 1.84 10.78
CA SER A 103 0.47 3.23 10.41
C SER A 103 1.31 3.66 9.21
N THR A 104 0.88 4.73 8.54
CA THR A 104 1.56 5.31 7.37
C THR A 104 1.98 6.74 7.69
N GLY A 105 3.17 7.16 7.27
CA GLY A 105 3.63 8.56 7.31
C GLY A 105 4.22 9.05 8.65
N TRP A 106 4.79 8.16 9.48
CA TRP A 106 5.38 8.57 10.76
C TRP A 106 6.60 9.48 10.59
N ASN A 107 6.49 10.73 11.07
CA ASN A 107 7.55 11.74 11.15
C ASN A 107 8.38 11.91 9.86
N SER A 108 7.76 11.66 8.71
CA SER A 108 8.39 11.71 7.40
C SER A 108 7.37 12.05 6.33
N VAL A 109 7.81 12.77 5.30
CA VAL A 109 6.96 13.17 4.19
C VAL A 109 6.51 11.94 3.42
N SER A 110 5.21 11.84 3.18
CA SER A 110 4.62 10.83 2.30
C SER A 110 4.21 11.45 0.97
N ARG A 111 4.38 10.72 -0.12
CA ARG A 111 3.97 11.14 -1.47
C ARG A 111 3.17 10.04 -2.13
N VAL A 112 2.11 10.42 -2.83
CA VAL A 112 1.42 9.57 -3.80
C VAL A 112 1.61 10.22 -5.15
N ILE A 113 2.14 9.45 -6.11
CA ILE A 113 2.33 9.85 -7.51
C ILE A 113 1.41 8.97 -8.35
N ILE A 114 0.69 9.58 -9.27
CA ILE A 114 -0.24 8.93 -10.18
C ILE A 114 0.11 9.40 -11.59
N GLU A 115 0.37 8.46 -12.49
CA GLU A 115 0.73 8.72 -13.88
C GLU A 115 -0.13 7.88 -14.80
N GLU A 116 -0.64 8.46 -15.89
CA GLU A 116 -1.34 7.72 -16.92
C GLU A 116 -0.36 7.31 -18.02
N LEU A 117 -0.21 6.00 -18.25
CA LEU A 117 0.69 5.45 -19.25
C LEU A 117 -0.09 4.94 -20.47
N PRO A 118 0.27 5.35 -21.71
CA PRO A 118 -0.24 4.68 -22.91
C PRO A 118 0.01 3.17 -22.86
N LYS A 119 -0.95 2.40 -23.38
CA LYS A 119 -0.63 1.04 -23.84
C LYS A 119 0.26 1.08 -25.08
#